data_AF-A0A7Y4QDE0-F1
#
_entry.id   AF-A0A7Y4QDE0-F1
#
_cell.length_a   1.000
_cell.length_b   1.000
_cell.length_c   1.000
_cell.angle_alpha   90.00
_cell.angle_beta   90.00
_cell.angle_gamma   90.00
#
_symmetry.space_group_name_H-M   'P 1'
#
loop_
_entity.id
_entity.type
_entity.pdbx_description
1 polymer ?
#
loop_
_entity_poly.entity_id
_entity_poly.type
_entity_poly.pdbx_seq_one_letter_code
_entity_poly.pdbx_strand_id
1 'polypeptide(L)'
;FVPRYLDQTSNKVTLSSPQIKNDWYDSIPFIADLHCDELLWDRNLLKKINYGHVDVPRMQQANMAFQVFTIVSKVPAGINIEQNDGNSDQIALLSFAQLRPVSNWFSIKERALNQCKTLHEFAADSDGKLRVITSKTDLQKFISDRAKNKSLTSGMLGLEGAQPLESDLANLDEFYKAGVRYIGLAHFYDNEWAGSAHGMQKGGLTEIGKKLIRKMDSLHILIDLAHSSQQTINDVFALHDGPVLVSHTGIKRRLQQSAKLNRRTFDGNR
;
A
#
# COMPACT_ATOMS: atom_id res chain seq x y z
N PHE A 1 23.97 -7.66 11.42
CA PHE A 1 24.21 -6.50 12.32
C PHE A 1 23.85 -5.18 11.65
N VAL A 2 24.40 -4.85 10.47
CA VAL A 2 24.10 -3.59 9.75
C VAL A 2 22.61 -3.42 9.36
N PRO A 3 21.90 -4.43 8.80
CA PRO A 3 20.52 -4.23 8.34
C PRO A 3 19.54 -3.98 9.49
N ARG A 4 19.67 -4.77 10.56
CA ARG A 4 18.92 -4.58 11.80
C ARG A 4 19.18 -3.22 12.45
N TYR A 5 20.43 -2.74 12.42
CA TYR A 5 20.74 -1.42 12.95
C TYR A 5 20.06 -0.31 12.15
N LEU A 6 20.17 -0.33 10.82
CA LEU A 6 19.50 0.63 9.93
C LEU A 6 17.99 0.64 10.18
N ASP A 7 17.38 -0.55 10.22
CA ASP A 7 15.97 -0.72 10.52
C ASP A 7 15.57 -0.09 11.86
N GLN A 8 16.27 -0.44 12.95
CA GLN A 8 15.98 0.11 14.29
C GLN A 8 16.15 1.63 14.35
N THR A 9 17.05 2.21 13.56
CA THR A 9 17.24 3.66 13.50
C THR A 9 16.16 4.37 12.70
N SER A 10 15.66 3.76 11.63
CA SER A 10 14.64 4.32 10.74
C SER A 10 13.22 4.10 11.27
N ASN A 11 12.97 3.00 11.99
CA ASN A 11 11.64 2.57 12.41
C ASN A 11 11.49 2.60 13.94
N LYS A 12 11.86 3.72 14.54
CA LYS A 12 11.74 3.92 15.99
C LYS A 12 10.27 4.06 16.39
N VAL A 13 9.86 3.29 17.39
CA VAL A 13 8.58 3.51 18.08
C VAL A 13 8.83 4.57 19.14
N THR A 14 8.21 5.75 18.97
CA THR A 14 8.39 6.91 19.87
C THR A 14 7.46 6.89 21.07
N LEU A 15 6.39 6.09 21.01
CA LEU A 15 5.46 5.88 22.13
C LEU A 15 5.97 4.72 22.99
N SER A 16 6.48 5.04 24.18
CA SER A 16 6.84 4.07 25.21
C SER A 16 5.69 3.87 26.21
N SER A 17 5.47 2.62 26.65
CA SER A 17 4.45 2.18 27.64
C SER A 17 3.06 1.86 27.11
N PRO A 18 2.33 0.90 27.74
CA PRO A 18 1.12 0.36 27.16
C PRO A 18 0.07 1.46 27.16
N GLN A 19 -0.41 1.83 25.97
CA GLN A 19 -1.64 2.59 25.88
C GLN A 19 -2.71 1.78 26.62
N ILE A 20 -3.30 2.37 27.65
CA ILE A 20 -4.43 1.78 28.35
C ILE A 20 -5.49 1.56 27.27
N LYS A 21 -5.72 0.30 26.95
CA LYS A 21 -6.73 -0.09 25.96
C LYS A 21 -8.08 0.23 26.59
N ASN A 22 -8.79 1.19 25.99
CA ASN A 22 -10.12 1.55 26.48
C ASN A 22 -11.04 0.33 26.42
N ASP A 23 -11.91 0.17 27.42
CA ASP A 23 -12.79 -1.00 27.55
C ASP A 23 -13.69 -1.22 26.31
N TRP A 24 -14.08 -0.14 25.63
CA TRP A 24 -14.89 -0.21 24.41
C TRP A 24 -14.11 -0.68 23.18
N TYR A 25 -12.77 -0.62 23.18
CA TYR A 25 -11.97 -0.90 21.98
C TYR A 25 -12.18 -2.35 21.49
N ASP A 26 -12.33 -3.30 22.42
CA ASP A 26 -12.61 -4.70 22.08
C ASP A 26 -14.06 -4.97 21.63
N SER A 27 -14.93 -3.96 21.71
CA SER A 27 -16.26 -4.01 21.10
C SER A 27 -16.23 -3.78 19.59
N ILE A 28 -15.15 -3.22 19.03
CA ILE A 28 -15.03 -3.06 17.58
C ILE A 28 -14.92 -4.46 16.96
N PRO A 29 -15.87 -4.87 16.11
CA PRO A 29 -15.93 -6.25 15.63
C PRO A 29 -14.83 -6.57 14.60
N PHE A 30 -14.39 -5.56 13.86
CA PHE A 30 -13.44 -5.72 12.77
C PHE A 30 -12.65 -4.43 12.57
N ILE A 31 -11.34 -4.48 12.86
CA ILE A 31 -10.42 -3.38 12.59
C ILE A 31 -9.59 -3.80 11.38
N ALA A 32 -9.61 -2.94 10.35
CA ALA A 32 -8.82 -3.10 9.14
C ALA A 32 -7.89 -1.91 8.97
N ASP A 33 -6.64 -2.18 8.61
CA ASP A 33 -5.74 -1.17 8.07
C ASP A 33 -5.45 -1.51 6.61
N LEU A 34 -5.48 -0.48 5.77
CA LEU A 34 -5.45 -0.64 4.31
C LEU A 34 -4.07 -0.41 3.71
N HIS A 35 -3.04 -0.19 4.54
CA HIS A 35 -1.69 -0.01 4.05
C HIS A 35 -0.61 -0.21 5.12
N CYS A 36 0.41 -1.05 4.87
CA CYS A 36 1.67 -1.03 5.62
C CYS A 36 2.85 -1.56 4.81
N ASP A 37 4.05 -1.14 5.19
CA ASP A 37 5.31 -1.48 4.48
C ASP A 37 6.13 -2.55 5.21
N GLU A 38 5.49 -3.40 6.02
CA GLU A 38 6.21 -4.31 6.91
C GLU A 38 7.10 -5.31 6.16
N LEU A 39 6.68 -5.75 4.96
CA LEU A 39 7.41 -6.73 4.14
C LEU A 39 8.70 -6.19 3.50
N LEU A 40 8.90 -4.87 3.52
CA LEU A 40 10.12 -4.22 3.04
C LEU A 40 11.35 -4.59 3.89
N TRP A 41 11.11 -4.83 5.18
CA TRP A 41 12.14 -5.07 6.18
C TRP A 41 12.33 -6.57 6.44
N ASP A 42 13.56 -6.98 6.75
CA ASP A 42 13.92 -8.35 7.12
C ASP A 42 13.58 -8.62 8.59
N ARG A 43 12.28 -8.67 8.86
CA ARG A 43 11.70 -8.93 10.18
C ARG A 43 10.85 -10.18 10.14
N ASN A 44 10.81 -10.90 11.26
CA ASN A 44 9.90 -12.02 11.42
C ASN A 44 8.54 -11.50 11.90
N LEU A 45 7.55 -11.48 11.00
CA LEU A 45 6.19 -11.00 11.27
C LEU A 45 5.48 -11.76 12.40
N LEU A 46 5.91 -12.99 12.71
CA LEU A 46 5.32 -13.83 13.76
C LEU A 46 5.91 -13.55 15.15
N LYS A 47 6.92 -12.69 15.26
CA LYS A 47 7.59 -12.36 16.52
C LYS A 47 7.39 -10.89 16.88
N LYS A 48 7.04 -10.66 18.14
CA LYS A 48 6.96 -9.30 18.68
C LYS A 48 8.34 -8.67 18.73
N ILE A 49 8.51 -7.50 18.11
CA ILE A 49 9.72 -6.69 18.17
C ILE A 49 9.43 -5.32 18.79
N ASN A 50 10.47 -4.63 19.26
CA ASN A 50 10.37 -3.32 19.93
C ASN A 50 10.63 -2.12 18.99
N TYR A 51 10.64 -2.36 17.69
CA TYR A 51 10.76 -1.38 16.59
C TYR A 51 9.79 -1.77 15.47
N GLY A 52 9.55 -0.89 14.49
CA GLY A 52 8.47 -1.08 13.52
C GLY A 52 7.08 -1.00 14.16
N HIS A 53 6.00 -1.14 13.38
CA HIS A 53 4.63 -0.96 13.87
C HIS A 53 3.75 -2.21 13.77
N VAL A 54 4.05 -3.14 12.86
CA VAL A 54 3.18 -4.29 12.57
C VAL A 54 3.92 -5.60 12.85
N ASP A 55 3.32 -6.46 13.68
CA ASP A 55 3.61 -7.89 13.76
C ASP A 55 2.36 -8.63 14.23
N VAL A 56 2.25 -9.94 13.94
CA VAL A 56 1.06 -10.74 14.27
C VAL A 56 0.71 -10.66 15.75
N PRO A 57 1.66 -10.79 16.71
CA PRO A 57 1.33 -10.61 18.13
C PRO A 57 0.72 -9.24 18.48
N ARG A 58 1.24 -8.15 17.90
CA ARG A 58 0.66 -6.80 18.08
C ARG A 58 -0.72 -6.68 17.43
N MET A 59 -0.90 -7.20 16.22
CA MET A 59 -2.20 -7.22 15.56
C MET A 59 -3.24 -7.94 16.41
N GLN A 60 -2.89 -9.10 16.98
CA GLN A 60 -3.76 -9.86 17.88
C GLN A 60 -4.09 -9.08 19.15
N GLN A 61 -3.08 -8.50 19.81
CA GLN A 61 -3.25 -7.68 21.01
C GLN A 61 -4.18 -6.47 20.75
N ALA A 62 -4.05 -5.87 19.57
CA ALA A 62 -4.82 -4.72 19.12
C ALA A 62 -6.16 -5.09 18.44
N ASN A 63 -6.65 -6.33 18.57
CA ASN A 63 -7.92 -6.76 17.95
C ASN A 63 -7.99 -6.43 16.43
N MET A 64 -6.85 -6.39 15.76
CA MET A 64 -6.73 -6.05 14.35
C MET A 64 -7.03 -7.28 13.51
N ALA A 65 -8.09 -7.21 12.72
CA ALA A 65 -8.58 -8.33 11.95
C ALA A 65 -7.85 -8.47 10.61
N PHE A 66 -7.56 -7.34 9.96
CA PHE A 66 -7.12 -7.30 8.57
C PHE A 66 -6.06 -6.23 8.37
N GLN A 67 -4.96 -6.60 7.72
CA GLN A 67 -3.90 -5.69 7.29
C GLN A 67 -3.68 -5.86 5.80
N VAL A 68 -3.59 -4.76 5.08
CA VAL A 68 -3.05 -4.78 3.73
C VAL A 68 -1.53 -4.61 3.83
N PHE A 69 -0.79 -5.58 3.31
CA PHE A 69 0.66 -5.57 3.23
C PHE A 69 1.06 -5.10 1.83
N THR A 70 1.44 -3.84 1.76
CA THR A 70 1.74 -3.17 0.50
C THR A 70 3.20 -3.37 0.14
N ILE A 71 3.46 -3.69 -1.12
CA ILE A 71 4.80 -3.95 -1.62
C ILE A 71 5.34 -2.68 -2.23
N VAL A 72 6.32 -2.11 -1.52
CA VAL A 72 7.17 -1.04 -2.04
C VAL A 72 8.34 -1.68 -2.76
N SER A 73 8.45 -1.39 -4.05
CA SER A 73 9.44 -2.05 -4.91
C SER A 73 10.58 -1.13 -5.32
N LYS A 74 10.36 0.18 -5.43
CA LYS A 74 11.40 1.17 -5.78
C LYS A 74 11.07 2.54 -5.17
N VAL A 75 12.11 3.17 -4.62
CA VAL A 75 12.05 4.52 -4.03
C VAL A 75 13.31 5.28 -4.46
N PRO A 76 13.18 6.46 -5.06
CA PRO A 76 14.32 7.31 -5.40
C PRO A 76 15.10 7.77 -4.17
N ALA A 77 16.36 8.16 -4.35
CA ALA A 77 17.13 8.84 -3.32
C ALA A 77 16.68 10.31 -3.21
N GLY A 78 16.71 10.87 -2.01
CA GLY A 78 16.42 12.29 -1.78
C GLY A 78 14.97 12.70 -2.01
N ILE A 79 14.01 11.79 -1.82
CA ILE A 79 12.60 12.08 -2.06
C ILE A 79 12.08 13.27 -1.25
N ASN A 80 11.15 13.99 -1.86
CA ASN A 80 10.34 15.04 -1.24
C ASN A 80 8.88 14.91 -1.74
N ILE A 81 7.97 15.71 -1.18
CA ILE A 81 6.54 15.65 -1.51
C ILE A 81 6.17 16.44 -2.77
N GLU A 82 7.09 17.23 -3.34
CA GLU A 82 6.81 18.11 -4.47
C GLU A 82 7.15 17.45 -5.80
N GLN A 83 8.41 17.05 -6.02
CA GLN A 83 8.91 16.54 -7.30
C GLN A 83 10.08 15.58 -7.10
N ASN A 84 9.97 14.38 -7.68
CA ASN A 84 11.00 13.36 -7.70
C ASN A 84 11.11 12.71 -9.08
N ASP A 85 12.34 12.41 -9.50
CA ASP A 85 12.60 11.54 -10.64
C ASP A 85 12.72 10.06 -10.22
N GLY A 86 12.69 9.15 -11.20
CA GLY A 86 12.80 7.71 -10.98
C GLY A 86 14.20 7.14 -11.17
N ASN A 87 15.26 7.96 -11.19
CA ASN A 87 16.57 7.57 -11.71
C ASN A 87 17.43 6.75 -10.72
N SER A 88 17.04 6.72 -9.44
CA SER A 88 17.75 5.99 -8.38
C SER A 88 16.84 4.97 -7.70
N ASP A 89 17.44 4.00 -7.01
CA ASP A 89 16.71 2.93 -6.33
C ASP A 89 17.34 2.61 -4.96
N GLN A 90 16.79 3.23 -3.92
CA GLN A 90 17.17 2.98 -2.52
C GLN A 90 16.77 1.57 -2.05
N ILE A 91 15.74 0.98 -2.67
CA ILE A 91 15.25 -0.34 -2.28
C ILE A 91 16.18 -1.44 -2.82
N ALA A 92 16.84 -1.23 -3.95
CA ALA A 92 17.93 -2.08 -4.42
C ALA A 92 19.07 -2.14 -3.39
N LEU A 93 19.53 -0.95 -2.93
CA LEU A 93 20.57 -0.84 -1.91
C LEU A 93 20.16 -1.49 -0.59
N LEU A 94 18.90 -1.29 -0.16
CA LEU A 94 18.36 -1.94 1.02
C LEU A 94 18.31 -3.46 0.86
N SER A 95 17.89 -3.97 -0.31
CA SER A 95 17.84 -5.41 -0.61
C SER A 95 19.23 -6.03 -0.56
N PHE A 96 20.24 -5.34 -1.10
CA PHE A 96 21.64 -5.71 -1.00
C PHE A 96 22.11 -5.76 0.45
N ALA A 97 21.87 -4.69 1.22
CA ALA A 97 22.27 -4.61 2.61
C ALA A 97 21.66 -5.74 3.45
N GLN A 98 20.37 -6.06 3.20
CA GLN A 98 19.64 -7.14 3.86
C GLN A 98 20.03 -8.55 3.37
N LEU A 99 20.98 -8.68 2.44
CA LEU A 99 21.39 -9.96 1.86
C LEU A 99 20.21 -10.78 1.30
N ARG A 100 19.21 -10.08 0.75
CA ARG A 100 18.11 -10.71 0.00
C ARG A 100 18.68 -11.46 -1.22
N PRO A 101 17.95 -12.39 -1.85
CA PRO A 101 18.41 -13.05 -3.08
C PRO A 101 18.93 -12.06 -4.12
N VAL A 102 19.99 -12.45 -4.84
CA VAL A 102 20.68 -11.56 -5.80
C VAL A 102 19.74 -11.02 -6.87
N SER A 103 18.72 -11.79 -7.28
CA SER A 103 17.68 -11.34 -8.21
C SER A 103 16.95 -10.08 -7.73
N ASN A 104 16.69 -9.96 -6.42
CA ASN A 104 16.01 -8.80 -5.83
C ASN A 104 16.85 -7.51 -5.93
N TRP A 105 18.17 -7.62 -6.09
CA TRP A 105 19.04 -6.45 -6.17
C TRP A 105 18.89 -5.76 -7.52
N PHE A 106 18.67 -6.54 -8.57
CA PHE A 106 18.70 -6.07 -9.96
C PHE A 106 17.34 -6.06 -10.66
N SER A 107 16.33 -6.75 -10.12
CA SER A 107 14.97 -6.78 -10.67
C SER A 107 13.94 -6.27 -9.66
N ILE A 108 13.17 -5.26 -10.08
CA ILE A 108 12.06 -4.68 -9.31
C ILE A 108 10.94 -5.72 -9.19
N LYS A 109 10.64 -6.44 -10.27
CA LYS A 109 9.66 -7.53 -10.31
C LYS A 109 10.00 -8.65 -9.31
N GLU A 110 11.21 -9.21 -9.39
CA GLU A 110 11.62 -10.32 -8.52
C GLU A 110 11.61 -9.91 -7.04
N ARG A 111 12.03 -8.68 -6.75
CA ARG A 111 11.95 -8.11 -5.41
C ARG A 111 10.52 -8.06 -4.87
N ALA A 112 9.57 -7.60 -5.70
CA ALA A 112 8.18 -7.54 -5.32
C ALA A 112 7.58 -8.95 -5.13
N LEU A 113 7.88 -9.89 -6.03
CA LEU A 113 7.44 -11.29 -5.92
C LEU A 113 8.02 -11.98 -4.68
N ASN A 114 9.26 -11.67 -4.30
CA ASN A 114 9.86 -12.17 -3.07
C ASN A 114 9.08 -11.68 -1.83
N GLN A 115 8.66 -10.42 -1.80
CA GLN A 115 7.82 -9.90 -0.71
C GLN A 115 6.44 -10.61 -0.66
N CYS A 116 5.79 -10.84 -1.81
CA CYS A 116 4.57 -11.66 -1.88
C CYS A 116 4.80 -13.04 -1.25
N LYS A 117 5.88 -13.72 -1.66
CA LYS A 117 6.24 -15.07 -1.18
C LYS A 117 6.44 -15.06 0.34
N THR A 118 7.15 -14.08 0.88
CA THR A 118 7.43 -13.96 2.32
C THR A 118 6.15 -13.87 3.15
N LEU A 119 5.10 -13.17 2.70
CA LEU A 119 3.84 -13.13 3.45
C LEU A 119 3.16 -14.51 3.49
N HIS A 120 3.16 -15.24 2.38
CA HIS A 120 2.60 -16.60 2.34
C HIS A 120 3.40 -17.57 3.21
N GLU A 121 4.73 -17.45 3.24
CA GLU A 121 5.60 -18.21 4.15
C GLU A 121 5.23 -17.92 5.62
N PHE A 122 5.08 -16.65 6.01
CA PHE A 122 4.64 -16.32 7.36
C PHE A 122 3.24 -16.86 7.68
N ALA A 123 2.30 -16.82 6.74
CA ALA A 123 0.98 -17.39 6.97
C ALA A 123 1.03 -18.90 7.17
N ALA A 124 1.83 -19.62 6.37
CA ALA A 124 2.06 -21.06 6.53
C ALA A 124 2.69 -21.41 7.88
N ASP A 125 3.67 -20.62 8.33
CA ASP A 125 4.39 -20.81 9.60
C ASP A 125 3.62 -20.30 10.83
N SER A 126 2.43 -19.71 10.64
CA SER A 126 1.66 -19.07 11.72
C SER A 126 0.78 -20.01 12.54
N ASP A 127 0.75 -21.31 12.24
CA ASP A 127 -0.23 -22.27 12.76
C ASP A 127 -1.69 -21.79 12.52
N GLY A 128 -1.94 -21.14 11.38
CA GLY A 128 -3.25 -20.61 11.00
C GLY A 128 -3.67 -19.31 11.72
N LYS A 129 -2.79 -18.71 12.53
CA LYS A 129 -3.02 -17.42 13.21
C LYS A 129 -3.08 -16.24 12.23
N LEU A 130 -2.35 -16.33 11.12
CA LEU A 130 -2.35 -15.37 10.01
C LEU A 130 -2.87 -16.07 8.75
N ARG A 131 -3.82 -15.44 8.05
CA ARG A 131 -4.34 -15.94 6.76
C ARG A 131 -4.18 -14.90 5.67
N VAL A 132 -3.66 -15.30 4.51
CA VAL A 132 -3.64 -14.43 3.32
C VAL A 132 -4.99 -14.52 2.62
N ILE A 133 -5.62 -13.38 2.41
CA ILE A 133 -6.92 -13.23 1.77
C ILE A 133 -6.70 -12.91 0.30
N THR A 134 -7.20 -13.78 -0.58
CA THR A 134 -7.06 -13.63 -2.03
C THR A 134 -8.39 -13.65 -2.75
N SER A 135 -9.50 -13.75 -2.03
CA SER A 135 -10.83 -13.75 -2.61
C SER A 135 -11.88 -13.28 -1.60
N LYS A 136 -13.05 -12.89 -2.11
CA LYS A 136 -14.22 -12.60 -1.28
C LYS A 136 -14.61 -13.80 -0.41
N THR A 137 -14.51 -15.01 -0.94
CA THR A 137 -14.80 -16.25 -0.22
C THR A 137 -13.84 -16.45 0.95
N ASP A 138 -12.54 -16.22 0.75
CA ASP A 138 -11.53 -16.30 1.82
C ASP A 138 -11.85 -15.31 2.94
N LEU A 139 -12.20 -14.07 2.57
CA LEU A 139 -12.54 -13.02 3.53
C LEU A 139 -13.79 -13.38 4.34
N GLN A 140 -14.84 -13.87 3.69
CA GLN A 140 -16.08 -14.29 4.36
C GLN A 140 -15.84 -15.44 5.33
N LYS A 141 -15.04 -16.44 4.92
CA LYS A 141 -14.64 -17.55 5.79
C LYS A 141 -13.82 -17.05 6.98
N PHE A 142 -12.86 -16.15 6.74
CA PHE A 142 -12.07 -15.54 7.80
C PHE A 142 -12.93 -14.78 8.81
N ILE A 143 -13.86 -13.93 8.36
CA ILE A 143 -14.78 -13.19 9.23
C ILE A 143 -15.59 -14.17 10.10
N SER A 144 -16.11 -15.24 9.50
CA SER A 144 -16.91 -16.25 10.20
C SER A 144 -16.11 -17.00 11.27
N ASP A 145 -14.85 -17.35 10.97
CA ASP A 145 -13.97 -18.02 11.92
C ASP A 145 -13.48 -17.06 13.03
N ARG A 146 -13.16 -15.82 12.68
CA ARG A 146 -12.72 -14.78 13.63
C ARG A 146 -13.82 -14.43 14.63
N ALA A 147 -15.09 -14.48 14.23
CA ALA A 147 -16.21 -14.30 15.15
C ALA A 147 -16.17 -15.31 16.32
N LYS A 148 -15.58 -16.50 16.12
CA LYS A 148 -15.36 -17.53 17.15
C LYS A 148 -14.00 -17.39 17.84
N ASN A 149 -13.01 -16.80 17.17
CA ASN A 149 -11.66 -16.62 17.68
C ASN A 149 -11.07 -15.26 17.26
N LYS A 150 -11.15 -14.25 18.15
CA LYS A 150 -10.61 -12.89 17.93
C LYS A 150 -9.08 -12.83 17.80
N SER A 151 -8.35 -13.92 18.05
CA SER A 151 -6.90 -13.96 17.83
C SER A 151 -6.51 -14.26 16.37
N LEU A 152 -7.45 -14.62 15.49
CA LEU A 152 -7.14 -14.88 14.07
C LEU A 152 -6.96 -13.58 13.30
N THR A 153 -5.78 -13.30 12.75
CA THR A 153 -5.54 -12.12 11.92
C THR A 153 -5.43 -12.50 10.45
N SER A 154 -5.51 -11.51 9.57
CA SER A 154 -5.43 -11.72 8.13
C SER A 154 -4.65 -10.63 7.42
N GLY A 155 -4.13 -10.98 6.26
CA GLY A 155 -3.34 -10.13 5.38
C GLY A 155 -3.87 -10.14 3.95
N MET A 156 -3.75 -9.03 3.23
CA MET A 156 -3.96 -9.00 1.77
C MET A 156 -2.77 -8.30 1.12
N LEU A 157 -2.34 -8.78 -0.04
CA LEU A 157 -1.22 -8.19 -0.78
C LEU A 157 -1.70 -7.10 -1.74
N GLY A 158 -0.92 -6.04 -1.85
CA GLY A 158 -0.96 -5.17 -3.02
C GLY A 158 0.35 -4.51 -3.35
N LEU A 159 0.36 -3.77 -4.44
CA LEU A 159 1.55 -3.05 -4.93
C LEU A 159 1.38 -1.56 -4.71
N GLU A 160 2.41 -0.90 -4.17
CA GLU A 160 2.48 0.56 -4.16
C GLU A 160 3.31 1.05 -5.35
N GLY A 161 2.59 1.42 -6.40
CA GLY A 161 3.17 1.71 -7.70
C GLY A 161 3.25 0.46 -8.58
N ALA A 162 2.93 0.65 -9.86
CA ALA A 162 2.88 -0.40 -10.86
C ALA A 162 4.24 -0.73 -11.50
N GLN A 163 5.35 -0.17 -11.01
CA GLN A 163 6.69 -0.35 -11.59
C GLN A 163 7.17 -1.82 -11.65
N PRO A 164 6.79 -2.72 -10.71
CA PRO A 164 7.09 -4.15 -10.85
C PRO A 164 6.48 -4.82 -12.07
N LEU A 165 5.51 -4.17 -12.74
CA LEU A 165 4.93 -4.67 -13.98
C LEU A 165 5.81 -4.38 -15.20
N GLU A 166 6.82 -3.50 -15.09
CA GLU A 166 7.88 -3.30 -16.09
C GLU A 166 7.37 -3.07 -17.52
N SER A 167 6.37 -2.20 -17.69
CA SER A 167 5.66 -1.96 -18.97
C SER A 167 5.01 -3.20 -19.63
N ASP A 168 4.95 -4.36 -18.95
CA ASP A 168 4.40 -5.61 -19.49
C ASP A 168 3.14 -6.03 -18.73
N LEU A 169 2.01 -6.07 -19.44
CA LEU A 169 0.74 -6.49 -18.87
C LEU A 169 0.74 -7.97 -18.46
N ALA A 170 1.58 -8.83 -19.04
CA ALA A 170 1.68 -10.23 -18.66
C ALA A 170 2.14 -10.40 -17.19
N ASN A 171 2.99 -9.48 -16.71
CA ASN A 171 3.44 -9.47 -15.31
C ASN A 171 2.28 -9.32 -14.33
N LEU A 172 1.17 -8.68 -14.71
CA LEU A 172 -0.02 -8.56 -13.86
C LEU A 172 -0.60 -9.94 -13.49
N ASP A 173 -0.57 -10.91 -14.41
CA ASP A 173 -1.09 -12.25 -14.14
C ASP A 173 -0.21 -12.99 -13.13
N GLU A 174 1.10 -12.75 -13.15
CA GLU A 174 2.04 -13.30 -12.17
C GLU A 174 1.79 -12.73 -10.78
N PHE A 175 1.61 -11.41 -10.65
CA PHE A 175 1.28 -10.79 -9.36
C PHE A 175 -0.10 -11.21 -8.86
N TYR A 176 -1.09 -11.33 -9.74
CA TYR A 176 -2.40 -11.87 -9.38
C TYR A 176 -2.30 -13.29 -8.82
N LYS A 177 -1.52 -14.18 -9.47
CA LYS A 177 -1.25 -15.54 -8.97
C LYS A 177 -0.47 -15.54 -7.66
N ALA A 178 0.44 -14.58 -7.46
CA ALA A 178 1.15 -14.39 -6.21
C ALA A 178 0.24 -13.86 -5.06
N GLY A 179 -1.00 -13.48 -5.35
CA GLY A 179 -2.00 -13.09 -4.35
C GLY A 179 -2.28 -11.58 -4.28
N VAL A 180 -1.72 -10.77 -5.17
CA VAL A 180 -1.99 -9.32 -5.24
C VAL A 180 -3.46 -9.07 -5.59
N ARG A 181 -4.14 -8.22 -4.82
CA ARG A 181 -5.57 -7.88 -5.01
C ARG A 181 -5.86 -6.39 -5.09
N TYR A 182 -4.85 -5.54 -4.91
CA TYR A 182 -4.95 -4.14 -5.28
C TYR A 182 -3.59 -3.62 -5.78
N ILE A 183 -3.63 -2.57 -6.60
CA ILE A 183 -2.42 -1.90 -7.12
C ILE A 183 -2.64 -0.39 -7.09
N GLY A 184 -1.71 0.32 -6.44
CA GLY A 184 -1.49 1.74 -6.64
C GLY A 184 -0.76 1.98 -7.95
N LEU A 185 -1.24 2.91 -8.78
CA LEU A 185 -0.72 3.08 -10.14
C LEU A 185 0.67 3.73 -10.17
N ALA A 186 0.90 4.68 -9.26
CA ALA A 186 2.16 5.39 -9.09
C ALA A 186 2.56 5.44 -7.60
N HIS A 187 3.81 5.81 -7.34
CA HIS A 187 4.32 6.04 -5.98
C HIS A 187 4.99 7.42 -5.94
N PHE A 188 6.24 7.56 -5.47
CA PHE A 188 6.92 8.85 -5.35
C PHE A 188 7.35 9.53 -6.66
N TYR A 189 7.20 8.89 -7.82
CA TYR A 189 7.63 9.44 -9.12
C TYR A 189 6.69 9.00 -10.25
N ASP A 190 6.67 9.74 -11.36
CA ASP A 190 5.94 9.34 -12.57
C ASP A 190 6.57 8.06 -13.16
N ASN A 191 5.74 7.10 -13.56
CA ASN A 191 6.22 5.85 -14.16
C ASN A 191 5.61 5.62 -15.55
N GLU A 192 5.89 4.48 -16.16
CA GLU A 192 5.42 4.12 -17.49
C GLU A 192 3.89 3.98 -17.59
N TRP A 193 3.20 3.83 -16.46
CA TRP A 193 1.75 3.56 -16.37
C TRP A 193 0.97 4.83 -16.07
N ALA A 194 1.45 5.66 -15.15
CA ALA A 194 0.71 6.79 -14.61
C ALA A 194 1.62 7.88 -14.03
N GLY A 195 1.12 9.11 -14.02
CA GLY A 195 1.76 10.19 -13.29
C GLY A 195 1.47 10.19 -11.79
N SER A 196 2.45 10.66 -11.02
CA SER A 196 2.43 10.76 -9.56
C SER A 196 2.15 12.19 -9.11
N ALA A 197 1.50 12.35 -7.95
CA ALA A 197 1.37 13.64 -7.27
C ALA A 197 2.73 14.25 -6.90
N HIS A 198 3.75 13.40 -6.75
CA HIS A 198 5.14 13.75 -6.43
C HIS A 198 6.05 13.63 -7.65
N GLY A 199 5.51 13.34 -8.83
CA GLY A 199 6.28 13.23 -10.07
C GLY A 199 6.80 14.57 -10.58
N MET A 200 7.76 14.51 -11.49
CA MET A 200 8.28 15.69 -12.19
C MET A 200 7.21 16.31 -13.10
N GLN A 201 6.51 15.46 -13.86
CA GLN A 201 5.51 15.86 -14.85
C GLN A 201 4.11 15.87 -14.26
N LYS A 202 3.83 14.98 -13.30
CA LYS A 202 2.50 14.81 -12.68
C LYS A 202 1.39 14.58 -13.73
N GLY A 203 1.74 13.84 -14.78
CA GLY A 203 0.88 13.54 -15.92
C GLY A 203 -0.28 12.60 -15.57
N GLY A 204 -1.06 12.20 -16.58
CA GLY A 204 -2.18 11.28 -16.44
C GLY A 204 -1.82 9.80 -16.61
N LEU A 205 -2.83 9.00 -16.95
CA LEU A 205 -2.63 7.63 -17.42
C LEU A 205 -1.95 7.65 -18.80
N THR A 206 -0.91 6.83 -18.97
CA THR A 206 -0.35 6.56 -20.30
C THR A 206 -1.28 5.62 -21.09
N GLU A 207 -1.04 5.44 -22.39
CA GLU A 207 -1.82 4.48 -23.18
C GLU A 207 -1.68 3.04 -22.68
N ILE A 208 -0.51 2.66 -22.15
CA ILE A 208 -0.32 1.34 -21.52
C ILE A 208 -1.01 1.29 -20.14
N GLY A 209 -1.01 2.41 -19.40
CA GLY A 209 -1.75 2.58 -18.15
C GLY A 209 -3.25 2.38 -18.30
N LYS A 210 -3.85 2.94 -19.37
CA LYS A 210 -5.27 2.72 -19.68
C LYS A 210 -5.57 1.24 -19.95
N LYS A 211 -4.66 0.52 -20.62
CA LYS A 211 -4.80 -0.94 -20.82
C LYS A 211 -4.66 -1.71 -19.50
N LEU A 212 -3.76 -1.26 -18.62
CA LEU A 212 -3.60 -1.82 -17.27
C LEU A 212 -4.89 -1.72 -16.47
N ILE A 213 -5.54 -0.56 -16.45
CA ILE A 213 -6.83 -0.36 -15.76
C ILE A 213 -7.88 -1.38 -16.22
N ARG A 214 -8.04 -1.56 -17.54
CA ARG A 214 -9.00 -2.54 -18.08
C ARG A 214 -8.66 -3.98 -17.68
N LYS A 215 -7.38 -4.33 -17.65
CA LYS A 215 -6.95 -5.67 -17.24
C LYS A 215 -7.15 -5.89 -15.73
N MET A 216 -6.84 -4.89 -14.90
CA MET A 216 -7.12 -4.92 -13.46
C MET A 216 -8.62 -5.14 -13.19
N ASP A 217 -9.49 -4.41 -13.90
CA ASP A 217 -10.95 -4.57 -13.78
C ASP A 217 -11.40 -6.00 -14.15
N SER A 218 -10.89 -6.56 -15.25
CA SER A 218 -11.20 -7.95 -15.65
C SER A 218 -10.76 -9.02 -14.64
N LEU A 219 -9.74 -8.73 -13.83
CA LEU A 219 -9.22 -9.61 -12.78
C LEU A 219 -9.80 -9.28 -11.40
N HIS A 220 -10.64 -8.24 -11.30
CA HIS A 220 -11.15 -7.68 -10.06
C HIS A 220 -10.03 -7.28 -9.07
N ILE A 221 -8.94 -6.72 -9.60
CA ILE A 221 -7.88 -6.08 -8.82
C ILE A 221 -8.30 -4.64 -8.55
N LEU A 222 -8.35 -4.25 -7.28
CA LEU A 222 -8.72 -2.89 -6.88
C LEU A 222 -7.68 -1.87 -7.34
N ILE A 223 -8.16 -0.73 -7.84
CA ILE A 223 -7.32 0.41 -8.21
C ILE A 223 -7.17 1.30 -6.99
N ASP A 224 -5.93 1.51 -6.53
CA ASP A 224 -5.62 2.48 -5.48
C ASP A 224 -5.10 3.78 -6.07
N LEU A 225 -5.68 4.89 -5.62
CA LEU A 225 -5.40 6.24 -6.08
C LEU A 225 -4.45 7.00 -5.14
N ALA A 226 -3.99 6.38 -4.06
CA ALA A 226 -2.87 6.92 -3.28
C ALA A 226 -1.68 7.25 -4.20
N HIS A 227 -0.96 8.34 -3.89
CA HIS A 227 0.13 8.92 -4.68
C HIS A 227 -0.17 9.33 -6.14
N SER A 228 -1.35 9.03 -6.68
CA SER A 228 -1.68 9.37 -8.06
C SER A 228 -1.76 10.89 -8.25
N SER A 229 -1.29 11.39 -9.40
CA SER A 229 -1.48 12.78 -9.76
C SER A 229 -2.99 13.09 -9.90
N GLN A 230 -3.34 14.38 -9.85
CA GLN A 230 -4.72 14.79 -10.11
C GLN A 230 -5.20 14.36 -11.50
N GLN A 231 -4.32 14.39 -12.52
CA GLN A 231 -4.67 13.97 -13.87
C GLN A 231 -4.91 12.46 -13.93
N THR A 232 -4.07 11.65 -13.29
CA THR A 232 -4.27 10.19 -13.20
C THR A 232 -5.60 9.87 -12.53
N ILE A 233 -5.94 10.55 -11.44
CA ILE A 233 -7.24 10.37 -10.76
C ILE A 233 -8.40 10.67 -11.70
N ASN A 234 -8.34 11.79 -12.42
CA ASN A 234 -9.39 12.18 -13.37
C ASN A 234 -9.52 11.15 -14.51
N ASP A 235 -8.40 10.68 -15.05
CA ASP A 235 -8.38 9.69 -16.12
C ASP A 235 -8.94 8.33 -15.67
N VAL A 236 -8.66 7.91 -14.43
CA VAL A 236 -9.26 6.70 -13.85
C VAL A 236 -10.78 6.84 -13.75
N PHE A 237 -11.29 7.95 -13.21
CA PHE A 237 -12.74 8.17 -13.12
C PHE A 237 -13.42 8.30 -14.50
N ALA A 238 -12.70 8.71 -15.53
CA ALA A 238 -13.22 8.75 -16.89
C ALA A 238 -13.23 7.37 -17.58
N LEU A 239 -12.48 6.39 -17.07
CA LEU A 239 -12.26 5.08 -17.69
C LEU A 239 -12.88 3.91 -16.92
N HIS A 240 -13.11 4.07 -15.62
CA HIS A 240 -13.51 3.01 -14.68
C HIS A 240 -14.69 3.45 -13.83
N ASP A 241 -15.79 2.71 -13.92
CA ASP A 241 -17.03 2.96 -13.17
C ASP A 241 -17.12 2.15 -11.86
N GLY A 242 -16.15 1.26 -11.61
CA GLY A 242 -16.11 0.42 -10.42
C GLY A 242 -15.57 1.14 -9.17
N PRO A 243 -15.57 0.46 -8.01
CA PRO A 243 -14.99 1.02 -6.80
C PRO A 243 -13.48 1.25 -6.98
N VAL A 244 -13.01 2.37 -6.43
CA VAL A 244 -11.59 2.70 -6.27
C VAL A 244 -11.26 2.81 -4.79
N LEU A 245 -9.99 2.61 -4.46
CA LEU A 245 -9.46 2.75 -3.12
C LEU A 245 -8.57 4.01 -3.05
N VAL A 246 -8.53 4.64 -1.88
CA VAL A 246 -7.42 5.52 -1.48
C VAL A 246 -6.89 4.93 -0.19
N SER A 247 -5.87 4.09 -0.28
CA SER A 247 -5.41 3.26 0.85
C SER A 247 -4.86 4.08 1.99
N HIS A 248 -4.17 5.18 1.66
CA HIS A 248 -3.63 6.14 2.60
C HIS A 248 -3.52 7.52 1.94
N THR A 249 -3.96 8.55 2.66
CA THR A 249 -3.80 9.95 2.24
C THR A 249 -4.03 10.89 3.44
N GLY A 250 -3.72 12.17 3.26
CA GLY A 250 -4.07 13.23 4.20
C GLY A 250 -5.13 14.17 3.65
N ILE A 251 -5.88 14.84 4.54
CA ILE A 251 -6.85 15.86 4.13
C ILE A 251 -6.12 17.20 3.95
N LYS A 252 -6.08 17.71 2.72
CA LYS A 252 -5.64 19.08 2.48
C LYS A 252 -6.75 20.05 2.89
N ARG A 253 -6.54 20.79 4.00
CA ARG A 253 -7.47 21.84 4.44
C ARG A 253 -7.58 22.91 3.34
N ARG A 254 -8.74 22.98 2.68
CA ARG A 254 -9.06 24.06 1.75
C ARG A 254 -9.63 25.22 2.56
N LEU A 255 -8.80 26.20 2.94
CA LEU A 255 -9.33 27.47 3.39
C LEU A 255 -9.95 28.15 2.17
N GLN A 256 -11.28 28.22 2.10
CA GLN A 256 -11.93 29.20 1.24
C GLN A 256 -11.52 30.57 1.80
N GLN A 257 -10.54 31.22 1.18
CA GLN A 257 -10.51 32.68 1.27
C GLN A 257 -11.84 33.12 0.68
N SER A 258 -12.76 33.55 1.54
CA SER A 258 -13.97 34.26 1.15
C SER A 258 -13.56 35.30 0.12
N ALA A 259 -13.98 35.09 -1.12
CA ALA A 259 -13.90 36.10 -2.15
C ALA A 259 -14.41 37.40 -1.52
N LYS A 260 -13.59 38.45 -1.57
CA LYS A 260 -14.02 39.80 -1.27
C LYS A 260 -15.40 39.98 -1.90
N LEU A 261 -16.42 40.07 -1.06
CA LEU A 261 -17.78 40.41 -1.46
C LEU A 261 -17.74 41.90 -1.86
N ASN A 262 -17.17 42.18 -3.03
CA ASN A 262 -17.40 43.44 -3.72
C ASN A 262 -18.87 43.40 -4.12
N ARG A 263 -19.74 43.99 -3.28
CA ARG A 263 -21.05 44.47 -3.68
C ARG A 263 -20.84 45.41 -4.87
N ARG A 264 -21.04 44.89 -6.08
CA ARG A 264 -21.39 45.67 -7.26
C ARG A 264 -22.60 45.00 -7.89
N THR A 265 -23.76 45.58 -7.56
CA THR A 265 -24.87 45.86 -8.46
C THR A 265 -25.16 44.80 -9.52
N PHE A 266 -26.18 43.98 -9.27
CA PHE A 266 -27.12 43.59 -10.31
C PHE A 266 -28.52 44.02 -9.85
N ASP A 267 -28.90 45.20 -10.34
CA ASP A 267 -30.28 45.65 -10.44
C ASP A 267 -30.85 44.97 -11.70
N GLY A 268 -32.06 44.41 -11.60
CA GLY A 268 -32.58 43.54 -12.65
C GLY A 268 -34.01 43.11 -12.41
N ASN A 269 -34.92 44.08 -12.42
CA ASN A 269 -36.35 43.87 -12.66
C ASN A 269 -36.61 42.91 -13.82
N ARG A 270 -37.25 41.78 -13.56
CA ARG A 270 -38.49 41.26 -14.18
C ARG A 270 -38.80 39.87 -13.68
#